data_AF-A0A836PZC5-F1
#
_entry.id   AF-A0A836PZC5-F1
#
_cell.length_a   1.000
_cell.length_b   1.000
_cell.length_c   1.000
_cell.angle_alpha   90.00
_cell.angle_beta   90.00
_cell.angle_gamma   90.00
#
_symmetry.space_group_name_H-M   'P 1'
#
loop_
_entity.id
_entity.type
_entity.pdbx_description
1 polymer ?
#
loop_
_entity_poly.entity_id
_entity_poly.type
_entity_poly.pdbx_seq_one_letter_code
_entity_poly.pdbx_strand_id
1 'polypeptide(L)'
;MSVSNSIRGSRLIIPLFLWLCANAALAVDEIGPLPEKYEESADWVLSLTSKPMNDYLKFPKSPVSPLTNVEVSYKVRNSEGAWGKTRSYETLWYHYGKPKGLRRHEKLQLGEDTHGVIRIKRSGDTSLQMKALTNAVLRLLPDVYLQNATLNVAMYPRDLCDQADMELSTMRFYRVKKTTGDIQTLTLHVVSDTEGFDRYYYYSAVRKGQVLE
;
A
#
# COMPACT_ATOMS: atom_id res chain seq x y z
N MET A 1 -59.65 13.65 -51.34
CA MET A 1 -59.81 12.60 -50.30
C MET A 1 -58.89 11.46 -50.71
N SER A 2 -57.84 11.03 -50.01
CA SER A 2 -57.47 11.07 -48.60
C SER A 2 -55.94 11.14 -48.49
N VAL A 3 -55.45 11.89 -47.52
CA VAL A 3 -54.02 12.02 -47.17
C VAL A 3 -53.69 10.93 -46.15
N SER A 4 -52.62 10.16 -46.39
CA SER A 4 -52.10 9.17 -45.44
C SER A 4 -50.62 9.46 -45.17
N ASN A 5 -50.37 10.34 -44.20
CA ASN A 5 -49.07 10.50 -43.56
C ASN A 5 -48.97 9.55 -42.36
N SER A 6 -48.14 8.52 -42.45
CA SER A 6 -47.78 7.66 -41.32
C SER A 6 -46.44 8.12 -40.74
N ILE A 7 -46.50 8.94 -39.70
CA ILE A 7 -45.36 9.29 -38.84
C ILE A 7 -45.20 8.14 -37.84
N ARG A 8 -44.18 7.28 -38.03
CA ARG A 8 -43.79 6.28 -37.03
C ARG A 8 -42.69 6.82 -36.13
N GLY A 9 -43.15 7.21 -34.94
CA GLY A 9 -42.50 7.21 -33.62
C GLY A 9 -41.03 6.82 -33.51
N SER A 10 -40.25 7.84 -33.16
CA SER A 10 -39.02 7.73 -32.38
C SER A 10 -39.26 6.96 -31.08
N ARG A 11 -38.45 5.93 -30.79
CA ARG A 11 -38.19 5.48 -29.42
C ARG A 11 -36.69 5.28 -29.26
N LEU A 12 -36.10 6.22 -28.52
CA LEU A 12 -34.73 6.16 -28.01
C LEU A 12 -34.53 4.84 -27.25
N ILE A 13 -33.59 4.01 -27.69
CA ILE A 13 -33.04 2.89 -26.92
C ILE A 13 -31.69 3.35 -26.36
N ILE A 14 -31.70 4.34 -25.48
CA ILE A 14 -30.53 4.72 -24.66
C ILE A 14 -31.14 5.35 -23.40
N PRO A 15 -31.22 4.64 -22.24
CA PRO A 15 -30.05 4.51 -21.36
C PRO A 15 -30.13 3.31 -20.38
N LEU A 16 -29.70 2.11 -20.76
CA LEU A 16 -29.40 1.06 -19.77
C LEU A 16 -27.89 0.78 -19.64
N PHE A 17 -27.11 1.14 -20.66
CA PHE A 17 -25.65 0.97 -20.63
C PHE A 17 -24.91 1.99 -19.76
N LEU A 18 -25.46 3.20 -19.59
CA LEU A 18 -24.86 4.21 -18.71
C LEU A 18 -25.05 3.90 -17.21
N TRP A 19 -26.03 3.07 -16.86
CA TRP A 19 -26.29 2.70 -15.46
C TRP A 19 -25.41 1.53 -15.00
N LEU A 20 -25.08 0.60 -15.91
CA LEU A 20 -24.14 -0.50 -15.60
C LEU A 20 -22.68 -0.03 -15.50
N CYS A 21 -22.29 1.02 -16.23
CA CYS A 21 -20.95 1.60 -16.08
C CYS A 21 -20.77 2.42 -14.78
N ALA A 22 -21.87 2.86 -14.14
CA ALA A 22 -21.80 3.62 -12.89
C ALA A 22 -21.55 2.72 -11.66
N ASN A 23 -21.89 1.43 -11.72
CA ASN A 23 -21.76 0.49 -10.59
C ASN A 23 -20.47 -0.34 -10.57
N ALA A 24 -19.62 -0.25 -11.60
CA ALA A 24 -18.28 -0.84 -11.56
C ALA A 24 -17.23 0.06 -10.85
N ALA A 25 -17.62 1.29 -10.49
CA ALA A 25 -16.77 2.26 -9.80
C ALA A 25 -16.89 2.20 -8.26
N LEU A 26 -17.72 1.30 -7.71
CA LEU A 26 -18.02 1.21 -6.28
C LEU A 26 -17.46 -0.09 -5.68
N ALA A 27 -16.13 -0.19 -5.69
CA ALA A 27 -15.37 -0.90 -4.67
C ALA A 27 -14.09 -0.12 -4.39
N VAL A 28 -14.25 1.19 -4.19
CA VAL A 28 -13.18 2.08 -3.75
C VAL A 28 -13.16 2.02 -2.23
N ASP A 29 -12.18 1.29 -1.71
CA ASP A 29 -11.37 1.70 -0.57
C ASP A 29 -12.20 2.17 0.65
N GLU A 30 -12.77 1.24 1.43
CA GLU A 30 -13.10 1.56 2.82
C GLU A 30 -11.80 1.64 3.63
N ILE A 31 -11.13 2.77 3.43
CA ILE A 31 -10.10 3.28 4.30
C ILE A 31 -10.83 3.71 5.57
N GLY A 32 -10.84 2.87 6.61
CA GLY A 32 -11.13 3.38 7.95
C GLY A 32 -10.16 4.53 8.28
N PRO A 33 -10.52 5.52 9.12
CA PRO A 33 -9.54 6.51 9.57
C PRO A 33 -8.32 5.82 10.18
N LEU A 34 -7.16 6.50 10.17
CA LEU A 34 -6.03 6.00 10.96
C LEU A 34 -6.47 5.97 12.43
N PRO A 35 -6.00 5.01 13.24
CA PRO A 35 -6.18 5.11 14.69
C PRO A 35 -5.67 6.47 15.17
N GLU A 36 -6.50 7.16 15.97
CA GLU A 36 -6.31 8.55 16.42
C GLU A 36 -4.87 8.82 16.88
N LYS A 37 -4.31 7.92 17.72
CA LYS A 37 -2.93 8.01 18.22
C LYS A 37 -1.86 8.18 17.14
N TYR A 38 -2.04 7.58 15.96
CA TYR A 38 -1.08 7.65 14.87
C TYR A 38 -1.45 8.71 13.85
N GLU A 39 -2.73 9.08 13.77
CA GLU A 39 -3.16 10.17 12.91
C GLU A 39 -2.66 11.51 13.44
N GLU A 40 -2.84 11.78 14.73
CA GLU A 40 -2.45 13.04 15.38
C GLU A 40 -0.94 13.24 15.39
N SER A 41 -0.18 12.17 15.61
CA SER A 41 1.27 12.17 15.68
C SER A 41 1.93 11.90 14.32
N ALA A 42 1.30 12.22 13.19
CA ALA A 42 1.91 11.98 11.88
C ALA A 42 1.86 13.23 11.02
N ASP A 43 3.03 13.65 10.56
CA ASP A 43 3.22 14.70 9.57
C ASP A 43 2.90 14.19 8.16
N TRP A 44 3.10 12.90 7.91
CA TRP A 44 2.86 12.30 6.60
C TRP A 44 2.33 10.87 6.69
N VAL A 45 1.62 10.46 5.63
CA VAL A 45 1.09 9.10 5.48
C VAL A 45 1.38 8.62 4.07
N LEU A 46 2.11 7.52 3.96
CA LEU A 46 2.26 6.73 2.74
C LEU A 46 1.20 5.62 2.76
N SER A 47 0.41 5.50 1.70
CA SER A 47 -0.64 4.50 1.54
C SER A 47 -0.33 3.55 0.40
N LEU A 48 -0.32 2.25 0.69
CA LEU A 48 -0.07 1.18 -0.26
C LEU A 48 -1.39 0.46 -0.58
N THR A 49 -1.74 0.39 -1.86
CA THR A 49 -2.87 -0.39 -2.35
C THR A 49 -2.36 -1.41 -3.35
N SER A 50 -2.71 -2.68 -3.16
CA SER A 50 -2.31 -3.74 -4.09
C SER A 50 -3.49 -4.20 -4.95
N LYS A 51 -3.20 -4.48 -6.23
CA LYS A 51 -4.16 -4.97 -7.23
C LYS A 51 -3.54 -6.12 -8.03
N PRO A 52 -4.22 -7.27 -8.18
CA PRO A 52 -3.73 -8.31 -9.08
C PRO A 52 -3.94 -7.87 -10.53
N MET A 53 -3.00 -8.22 -11.40
CA MET A 53 -3.07 -7.98 -12.84
C MET A 53 -3.20 -9.32 -13.57
N ASN A 54 -4.29 -10.05 -13.28
CA ASN A 54 -4.49 -11.44 -13.70
C ASN A 54 -4.48 -11.64 -15.23
N ASP A 55 -4.87 -10.62 -15.99
CA ASP A 55 -4.98 -10.70 -17.46
C ASP A 55 -3.74 -10.16 -18.19
N TYR A 56 -2.78 -9.58 -17.46
CA TYR A 56 -1.58 -9.01 -18.06
C TYR A 56 -0.51 -10.07 -18.28
N LEU A 57 0.10 -10.04 -19.48
CA LEU A 57 1.22 -10.91 -19.87
C LEU A 57 0.90 -12.40 -19.64
N LYS A 58 -0.37 -12.77 -19.83
CA LYS A 58 -0.87 -14.14 -19.65
C LYS A 58 -0.66 -14.96 -20.94
N PHE A 59 0.43 -15.69 -20.97
CA PHE A 59 0.74 -16.68 -22.01
C PHE A 59 1.43 -17.89 -21.37
N PRO A 60 1.41 -19.08 -22.02
CA PRO A 60 2.03 -20.28 -21.46
C PRO A 60 3.49 -20.04 -21.06
N LYS A 61 3.84 -20.40 -19.83
CA LYS A 61 5.18 -20.21 -19.23
C LYS A 61 5.63 -18.74 -19.10
N SER A 62 4.69 -17.80 -19.01
CA SER A 62 5.02 -16.39 -18.77
C SER A 62 5.88 -16.24 -17.49
N PRO A 63 7.08 -15.65 -17.57
CA PRO A 63 7.98 -15.50 -16.42
C PRO A 63 7.59 -14.36 -15.48
N VAL A 64 6.48 -13.68 -15.77
CA VAL A 64 6.02 -12.45 -15.09
C VAL A 64 4.54 -12.50 -14.74
N SER A 65 3.82 -13.58 -15.07
CA SER A 65 2.43 -13.81 -14.68
C SER A 65 2.36 -14.92 -13.63
N PRO A 66 1.61 -14.76 -12.52
CA PRO A 66 0.77 -13.61 -12.17
C PRO A 66 1.61 -12.39 -11.76
N LEU A 67 1.07 -11.21 -12.03
CA LEU A 67 1.68 -9.93 -11.67
C LEU A 67 0.79 -9.22 -10.64
N THR A 68 1.42 -8.63 -9.63
CA THR A 68 0.79 -7.78 -8.62
C THR A 68 1.31 -6.37 -8.80
N ASN A 69 0.39 -5.42 -8.88
CA ASN A 69 0.69 -4.00 -8.84
C ASN A 69 0.52 -3.51 -7.40
N VAL A 70 1.50 -2.76 -6.87
CA VAL A 70 1.38 -2.00 -5.64
C VAL A 70 1.50 -0.52 -5.98
N GLU A 71 0.40 0.21 -5.77
CA GLU A 71 0.33 1.65 -5.93
C GLU A 71 0.67 2.32 -4.59
N VAL A 72 1.60 3.27 -4.62
CA VAL A 72 2.01 4.06 -3.46
C VAL A 72 1.55 5.50 -3.67
N SER A 73 0.74 5.97 -2.74
CA SER A 73 0.32 7.38 -2.66
C SER A 73 0.71 7.97 -1.32
N TYR A 74 0.81 9.29 -1.25
CA TYR A 74 1.17 9.98 0.00
C TYR A 74 0.40 11.28 0.18
N LYS A 75 0.25 11.67 1.44
CA LYS A 75 -0.23 12.99 1.85
C LYS A 75 0.63 13.50 3.01
N VAL A 76 0.78 14.81 3.11
CA VAL A 76 1.59 15.50 4.12
C VAL A 76 0.71 16.58 4.77
N ARG A 77 0.87 16.80 6.08
CA ARG A 77 0.20 17.90 6.79
C ARG A 77 0.83 19.23 6.41
N ASN A 78 0.01 20.26 6.32
CA ASN A 78 0.48 21.64 6.19
C ASN A 78 0.89 22.20 7.57
N SER A 79 1.39 23.44 7.60
CA SER A 79 1.76 24.15 8.83
C SER A 79 0.60 24.40 9.80
N GLU A 80 -0.65 24.30 9.32
CA GLU A 80 -1.87 24.43 10.11
C GLU A 80 -2.34 23.07 10.67
N GLY A 81 -1.59 22.00 10.40
CA GLY A 81 -1.92 20.63 10.79
C GLY A 81 -2.96 19.96 9.89
N ALA A 82 -3.46 20.59 8.83
CA ALA A 82 -4.43 19.98 7.92
C ALA A 82 -3.77 19.07 6.89
N TRP A 83 -4.41 17.95 6.55
CA TRP A 83 -3.94 17.04 5.49
C TRP A 83 -3.98 17.71 4.11
N GLY A 84 -2.84 17.72 3.42
CA GLY A 84 -2.76 18.13 2.03
C GLY A 84 -3.40 17.11 1.06
N LYS A 85 -3.43 17.48 -0.23
CA LYS A 85 -3.92 16.61 -1.31
C LYS A 85 -3.08 15.33 -1.40
N THR A 86 -3.75 14.19 -1.53
CA THR A 86 -3.11 12.90 -1.84
C THR A 86 -2.44 12.95 -3.23
N ARG A 87 -1.17 12.55 -3.28
CA ARG A 87 -0.34 12.50 -4.49
C ARG A 87 0.08 11.07 -4.78
N SER A 88 0.21 10.72 -6.05
CA SER A 88 0.75 9.42 -6.48
C SER A 88 2.27 9.48 -6.49
N TYR A 89 2.93 8.57 -5.78
CA TYR A 89 4.39 8.54 -5.69
C TYR A 89 4.99 7.53 -6.66
N GLU A 90 4.67 6.25 -6.48
CA GLU A 90 5.27 5.15 -7.25
C GLU A 90 4.24 4.06 -7.56
N THR A 91 4.51 3.33 -8.63
CA THR A 91 3.85 2.06 -8.95
C THR A 91 4.93 0.98 -9.02
N LEU A 92 4.75 -0.07 -8.24
CA LEU A 92 5.67 -1.19 -8.13
C LEU A 92 5.01 -2.45 -8.71
N TRP A 93 5.76 -3.23 -9.47
CA TRP A 93 5.28 -4.49 -10.02
C TRP A 93 6.04 -5.66 -9.42
N TYR A 94 5.28 -6.67 -9.01
CA TYR A 94 5.78 -7.86 -8.33
C TYR A 94 5.28 -9.13 -8.99
N HIS A 95 6.12 -10.16 -9.02
CA HIS A 95 5.76 -11.51 -9.43
C HIS A 95 6.14 -12.48 -8.29
N TYR A 96 5.14 -13.13 -7.70
CA TYR A 96 5.30 -13.92 -6.46
C TYR A 96 6.07 -13.17 -5.36
N GLY A 97 5.77 -11.88 -5.20
CA GLY A 97 6.41 -11.00 -4.22
C GLY A 97 7.85 -10.60 -4.54
N LYS A 98 8.41 -11.01 -5.70
CA LYS A 98 9.71 -10.53 -6.18
C LYS A 98 9.53 -9.28 -7.06
N PRO A 99 10.31 -8.21 -6.86
CA PRO A 99 10.19 -7.01 -7.67
C PRO A 99 10.53 -7.29 -9.14
N LYS A 100 9.73 -6.74 -10.05
CA LYS A 100 9.86 -6.87 -11.51
C LYS A 100 9.94 -5.54 -12.22
N GLY A 101 9.40 -4.47 -11.64
CA GLY A 101 9.49 -3.14 -12.20
C GLY A 101 9.09 -2.06 -11.20
N LEU A 102 9.43 -0.83 -11.54
CA LEU A 102 9.09 0.37 -10.78
C LEU A 102 8.82 1.50 -11.77
N ARG A 103 7.78 2.29 -11.49
CA ARG A 103 7.53 3.57 -12.15
C ARG A 103 7.34 4.63 -11.09
N ARG A 104 8.23 5.63 -11.10
CA ARG A 104 8.12 6.83 -10.28
C ARG A 104 7.29 7.88 -11.01
N HIS A 105 6.25 8.36 -10.34
CA HIS A 105 5.38 9.43 -10.84
C HIS A 105 5.85 10.79 -10.38
N GLU A 106 6.27 10.88 -9.11
CA GLU A 106 6.73 12.12 -8.49
C GLU A 106 7.93 11.87 -7.55
N LYS A 107 8.67 12.94 -7.21
CA LYS A 107 9.68 12.88 -6.16
C LYS A 107 8.98 12.93 -4.79
N LEU A 108 9.37 12.05 -3.88
CA LEU A 108 8.88 12.06 -2.50
C LEU A 108 9.34 13.34 -1.81
N GLN A 109 8.42 14.02 -1.11
CA GLN A 109 8.66 15.27 -0.38
C GLN A 109 7.94 15.17 0.96
N LEU A 110 8.64 14.72 2.00
CA LEU A 110 8.07 14.54 3.35
C LEU A 110 8.37 15.71 4.29
N GLY A 111 9.47 16.43 4.04
CA GLY A 111 10.02 17.43 4.96
C GLY A 111 11.06 16.82 5.90
N GLU A 112 12.09 17.59 6.24
CA GLU A 112 13.14 17.16 7.16
C GLU A 112 12.61 17.09 8.60
N ASP A 113 13.13 16.14 9.39
CA ASP A 113 12.77 15.90 10.78
C ASP A 113 11.27 15.61 11.01
N THR A 114 10.55 15.25 9.95
CA THR A 114 9.14 14.85 10.01
C THR A 114 8.98 13.38 10.32
N HIS A 115 7.84 13.02 10.88
CA HIS A 115 7.55 11.66 11.29
C HIS A 115 6.20 11.19 10.74
N GLY A 116 6.09 9.91 10.36
CA GLY A 116 4.87 9.45 9.71
C GLY A 116 4.69 7.96 9.62
N VAL A 117 3.68 7.56 8.85
CA VAL A 117 3.15 6.20 8.83
C VAL A 117 3.15 5.65 7.41
N ILE A 118 3.58 4.40 7.24
CA ILE A 118 3.29 3.62 6.04
C ILE A 118 2.10 2.73 6.35
N ARG A 119 1.01 2.86 5.59
CA ARG A 119 -0.24 2.13 5.80
C ARG A 119 -0.55 1.24 4.60
N ILE A 120 -0.87 -0.01 4.86
CA ILE A 120 -1.42 -0.93 3.86
C ILE A 120 -2.95 -0.81 3.87
N LYS A 121 -3.52 -0.54 2.69
CA LYS A 121 -4.95 -0.49 2.47
C LYS A 121 -5.49 -1.85 2.08
N ARG A 122 -6.67 -2.19 2.60
CA ARG A 122 -7.36 -3.43 2.25
C ARG A 122 -7.96 -3.32 0.85
N SER A 123 -7.74 -4.35 0.06
CA SER A 123 -8.30 -4.66 -1.25
C SER A 123 -8.75 -6.12 -1.26
N GLY A 124 -9.58 -6.52 -2.23
CA GLY A 124 -10.15 -7.88 -2.26
C GLY A 124 -9.11 -9.01 -2.21
N ASP A 125 -7.89 -8.75 -2.70
CA ASP A 125 -6.82 -9.74 -2.84
C ASP A 125 -5.57 -9.41 -2.00
N THR A 126 -5.68 -8.57 -0.96
CA THR A 126 -4.53 -8.11 -0.16
C THR A 126 -3.76 -9.27 0.48
N SER A 127 -4.45 -10.29 0.99
CA SER A 127 -3.82 -11.46 1.63
C SER A 127 -2.92 -12.22 0.66
N LEU A 128 -3.34 -12.42 -0.58
CA LEU A 128 -2.53 -13.08 -1.63
C LEU A 128 -1.30 -12.24 -2.03
N GLN A 129 -1.30 -10.96 -1.68
CA GLN A 129 -0.32 -9.97 -2.12
C GLN A 129 0.57 -9.47 -0.98
N MET A 130 0.48 -10.10 0.20
CA MET A 130 1.17 -9.64 1.41
C MET A 130 2.68 -9.61 1.27
N LYS A 131 3.25 -10.55 0.51
CA LYS A 131 4.68 -10.54 0.21
C LYS A 131 5.10 -9.32 -0.62
N ALA A 132 4.30 -8.95 -1.62
CA ALA A 132 4.54 -7.78 -2.45
C ALA A 132 4.40 -6.48 -1.63
N LEU A 133 3.34 -6.39 -0.81
CA LEU A 133 3.09 -5.26 0.08
C LEU A 133 4.21 -5.08 1.12
N THR A 134 4.62 -6.16 1.78
CA THR A 134 5.71 -6.14 2.76
C THR A 134 7.03 -5.75 2.10
N ASN A 135 7.32 -6.28 0.91
CA ASN A 135 8.51 -5.85 0.17
C ASN A 135 8.45 -4.36 -0.20
N ALA A 136 7.27 -3.86 -0.59
CA ALA A 136 7.07 -2.45 -0.88
C ALA A 136 7.28 -1.56 0.35
N VAL A 137 6.78 -1.95 1.53
CA VAL A 137 7.07 -1.25 2.81
C VAL A 137 8.58 -1.13 3.01
N LEU A 138 9.31 -2.25 2.92
CA LEU A 138 10.77 -2.26 3.11
C LEU A 138 11.51 -1.44 2.07
N ARG A 139 11.04 -1.44 0.82
CA ARG A 139 11.62 -0.64 -0.27
C ARG A 139 11.42 0.86 -0.04
N LEU A 140 10.34 1.28 0.62
CA LEU A 140 10.09 2.68 0.92
C LEU A 140 10.97 3.23 2.05
N LEU A 141 11.51 2.38 2.93
CA LEU A 141 12.34 2.82 4.06
C LEU A 141 13.55 3.66 3.61
N PRO A 142 14.39 3.24 2.64
CA PRO A 142 15.45 4.09 2.11
C PRO A 142 14.98 5.44 1.57
N ASP A 143 13.83 5.50 0.88
CA ASP A 143 13.32 6.76 0.32
C ASP A 143 12.87 7.73 1.43
N VAL A 144 12.30 7.20 2.53
CA VAL A 144 11.97 7.98 3.74
C VAL A 144 13.25 8.51 4.40
N TYR A 145 14.26 7.66 4.60
CA TYR A 145 15.53 8.09 5.21
C TYR A 145 16.28 9.12 4.36
N LEU A 146 16.22 9.01 3.03
CA LEU A 146 16.78 10.01 2.10
C LEU A 146 16.07 11.38 2.16
N GLN A 147 14.91 11.47 2.82
CA GLN A 147 14.21 12.73 3.10
C GLN A 147 14.50 13.29 4.50
N ASN A 148 15.43 12.69 5.25
CA ASN A 148 15.64 13.00 6.67
C ASN A 148 14.34 12.89 7.49
N ALA A 149 13.45 11.99 7.09
CA ALA A 149 12.19 11.73 7.77
C ALA A 149 12.26 10.40 8.54
N THR A 150 11.39 10.25 9.53
CA THR A 150 11.33 9.08 10.41
C THR A 150 10.02 8.31 10.21
N LEU A 151 10.11 7.02 9.89
CA LEU A 151 8.95 6.14 9.96
C LEU A 151 8.64 5.82 11.42
N ASN A 152 7.45 6.18 11.89
CA ASN A 152 6.96 5.78 13.20
C ASN A 152 6.52 4.32 13.18
N VAL A 153 5.57 3.98 12.31
CA VAL A 153 5.02 2.62 12.21
C VAL A 153 4.70 2.24 10.77
N ALA A 154 4.86 0.94 10.47
CA ALA A 154 4.20 0.30 9.33
C ALA A 154 2.90 -0.36 9.82
N MET A 155 1.77 0.10 9.31
CA MET A 155 0.45 -0.32 9.73
C MET A 155 -0.16 -1.30 8.74
N TYR A 156 -0.57 -2.45 9.27
CA TYR A 156 -1.17 -3.56 8.53
C TYR A 156 -2.61 -3.78 8.98
N PRO A 157 -3.51 -4.27 8.10
CA PRO A 157 -4.81 -4.79 8.54
C PRO A 157 -4.61 -5.93 9.54
N ARG A 158 -5.35 -5.92 10.66
CA ARG A 158 -5.12 -6.85 11.78
C ARG A 158 -5.10 -8.33 11.40
N ASP A 159 -6.00 -8.74 10.51
CA ASP A 159 -6.14 -10.11 9.97
C ASP A 159 -4.94 -10.53 9.11
N LEU A 160 -4.16 -9.57 8.62
CA LEU A 160 -2.99 -9.80 7.77
C LEU A 160 -1.67 -9.69 8.54
N CYS A 161 -1.70 -9.28 9.80
CA CYS A 161 -0.47 -9.06 10.58
C CYS A 161 0.33 -10.35 10.82
N ASP A 162 -0.32 -11.50 11.04
CA ASP A 162 0.42 -12.76 11.19
C ASP A 162 1.04 -13.21 9.87
N GLN A 163 0.41 -12.89 8.74
CA GLN A 163 1.00 -13.10 7.42
C GLN A 163 2.19 -12.16 7.18
N ALA A 164 2.07 -10.90 7.57
CA ALA A 164 3.16 -9.94 7.51
C ALA A 164 4.36 -10.37 8.35
N ASP A 165 4.13 -10.90 9.56
CA ASP A 165 5.16 -11.47 10.45
C ASP A 165 5.94 -12.59 9.74
N MET A 166 5.24 -13.52 9.08
CA MET A 166 5.87 -14.56 8.27
C MET A 166 6.68 -13.97 7.12
N GLU A 167 6.12 -13.05 6.34
CA GLU A 167 6.81 -12.46 5.18
C GLU A 167 8.06 -11.67 5.60
N LEU A 168 7.98 -10.89 6.68
CA LEU A 168 9.12 -10.17 7.27
C LEU A 168 10.26 -11.12 7.65
N SER A 169 9.94 -12.25 8.27
CA SER A 169 10.93 -13.27 8.62
C SER A 169 11.66 -13.82 7.39
N THR A 170 10.95 -14.02 6.26
CA THR A 170 11.58 -14.45 5.00
C THR A 170 12.51 -13.38 4.41
N MET A 171 12.27 -12.11 4.76
CA MET A 171 13.07 -10.96 4.35
C MET A 171 14.15 -10.59 5.39
N ARG A 172 14.43 -11.50 6.35
CA ARG A 172 15.45 -11.34 7.42
C ARG A 172 15.15 -10.23 8.43
N PHE A 173 13.87 -9.88 8.57
CA PHE A 173 13.37 -9.05 9.67
C PHE A 173 12.88 -9.98 10.77
N TYR A 174 13.56 -9.97 11.91
CA TYR A 174 13.26 -10.84 13.03
C TYR A 174 12.62 -10.06 14.16
N ARG A 175 11.57 -10.64 14.75
CA ARG A 175 10.85 -10.04 15.88
C ARG A 175 11.78 -9.93 17.09
N VAL A 176 11.69 -8.82 17.80
CA VAL A 176 12.38 -8.64 19.08
C VAL A 176 11.43 -8.34 20.23
N LYS A 177 11.84 -8.78 21.43
CA LYS A 177 11.09 -8.55 22.67
C LYS A 177 11.39 -7.18 23.30
N LYS A 178 12.56 -6.62 23.03
CA LYS A 178 13.00 -5.31 23.51
C LYS A 178 13.85 -4.65 22.45
N THR A 179 13.67 -3.34 22.26
CA THR A 179 14.58 -2.57 21.43
C THR A 179 15.93 -2.50 22.15
N THR A 180 16.99 -2.99 21.53
CA THR A 180 18.33 -3.07 22.13
C THR A 180 19.03 -1.72 22.21
N GLY A 181 18.39 -0.64 21.72
CA GLY A 181 18.98 0.70 21.65
C GLY A 181 20.17 0.79 20.69
N ASP A 182 20.47 -0.27 19.93
CA ASP A 182 21.57 -0.28 18.97
C ASP A 182 21.14 0.52 17.73
N ILE A 183 21.69 1.72 17.61
CA ILE A 183 21.40 2.70 16.55
C ILE A 183 21.80 2.17 15.16
N GLN A 184 22.62 1.11 15.11
CA GLN A 184 23.17 0.56 13.86
C GLN A 184 22.24 -0.45 13.16
N THR A 185 21.09 -0.82 13.74
CA THR A 185 20.17 -1.81 13.14
C THR A 185 18.92 -1.16 12.57
N LEU A 186 18.59 -1.48 11.31
CA LEU A 186 17.32 -1.06 10.70
C LEU A 186 16.16 -1.69 11.48
N THR A 187 15.34 -0.82 12.07
CA THR A 187 14.21 -1.19 12.93
C THR A 187 12.92 -0.90 12.20
N LEU A 188 11.98 -1.84 12.26
CA LEU A 188 10.62 -1.67 11.77
C LEU A 188 9.64 -1.90 12.92
N HIS A 189 8.89 -0.86 13.29
CA HIS A 189 7.76 -0.99 14.20
C HIS A 189 6.52 -1.30 13.38
N VAL A 190 5.92 -2.48 13.58
CA VAL A 190 4.73 -2.94 12.86
C VAL A 190 3.56 -3.00 13.82
N VAL A 191 2.45 -2.39 13.43
CA VAL A 191 1.23 -2.32 14.22
C VAL A 191 0.02 -2.69 13.37
N SER A 192 -1.04 -3.16 14.02
CA SER A 192 -2.33 -3.31 13.35
C SER A 192 -3.11 -1.99 13.30
N ASP A 193 -4.03 -1.90 12.35
CA ASP A 193 -5.05 -0.86 12.25
C ASP A 193 -6.09 -0.89 13.38
N THR A 194 -6.19 -2.01 14.10
CA THR A 194 -6.99 -2.19 15.32
C THR A 194 -6.09 -2.67 16.46
N GLU A 195 -6.60 -2.78 17.68
CA GLU A 195 -5.78 -3.25 18.81
C GLU A 195 -5.34 -4.71 18.66
N GLY A 196 -4.25 -5.08 19.34
CA GLY A 196 -3.83 -6.48 19.49
C GLY A 196 -2.68 -6.95 18.60
N PHE A 197 -2.04 -6.07 17.82
CA PHE A 197 -0.75 -6.34 17.18
C PHE A 197 0.18 -5.12 17.28
N ASP A 198 1.27 -5.27 18.02
CA ASP A 198 2.32 -4.26 18.20
C ASP A 198 3.65 -5.00 18.38
N ARG A 199 4.52 -4.91 17.37
CA ARG A 199 5.77 -5.69 17.31
C ARG A 199 6.89 -4.88 16.67
N TYR A 200 8.10 -5.05 17.19
CA TYR A 200 9.33 -4.52 16.60
C TYR A 200 10.09 -5.63 15.88
N TYR A 201 10.67 -5.27 14.73
CA TYR A 201 11.52 -6.13 13.93
C TYR A 201 12.86 -5.47 13.66
N TYR A 202 13.94 -6.25 13.76
CA TYR A 202 15.26 -5.81 13.31
C TYR A 202 15.68 -6.53 12.04
N TYR A 203 16.27 -5.78 11.12
CA TYR A 203 17.01 -6.39 10.02
C TYR A 203 18.29 -7.02 10.55
N SER A 204 18.41 -8.34 10.46
CA SER A 204 19.64 -9.03 10.81
C SER A 204 20.64 -8.95 9.67
N ALA A 205 21.61 -8.04 9.83
CA ALA A 205 22.95 -8.29 9.31
C ALA A 205 23.67 -9.09 10.41
N VAL A 206 23.82 -10.40 10.21
CA VAL A 206 24.54 -11.31 11.13
C VAL A 206 25.81 -10.63 11.66
N ARG A 207 25.83 -10.25 12.94
CA ARG A 207 27.02 -9.68 13.59
C ARG A 207 27.70 -10.82 14.33
N LYS A 208 28.82 -11.31 13.79
CA LYS A 208 29.65 -12.37 14.39
C LYS A 208 28.93 -13.71 14.64
N GLY A 209 28.04 -14.13 13.75
CA GLY A 209 27.49 -15.49 13.74
C GLY A 209 26.39 -15.77 14.77
N GLN A 210 25.92 -14.78 15.52
CA GLN A 210 24.76 -14.93 16.41
C GLN A 210 23.57 -14.17 15.85
N VAL A 211 22.44 -14.87 15.75
CA VAL A 211 21.12 -14.25 15.56
C VAL A 211 20.73 -13.67 16.92
N LEU A 212 20.39 -12.38 16.96
CA LEU A 212 19.81 -11.78 18.16
C LEU A 212 18.38 -12.32 18.29
N GLU A 213 18.17 -13.32 19.15
CA GLU A 213 16.85 -13.82 19.56
C GLU A 213 16.21 -12.95 20.66
#